data_AF-A0A0N1GMF2-F1
#
_entry.id   AF-A0A0N1GMF2-F1
#
_cell.length_a   1.000
_cell.length_b   1.000
_cell.length_c   1.000
_cell.angle_alpha   90.00
_cell.angle_beta   90.00
_cell.angle_gamma   90.00
#
_symmetry.space_group_name_H-M   'P 1'
#
loop_
_entity.id
_entity.type
_entity.pdbx_description
1 polymer ?
#
loop_
_entity_poly.entity_id
_entity_poly.type
_entity_poly.pdbx_seq_one_letter_code
_entity_poly.pdbx_strand_id
1 'polypeptide(L)'
;MRRRRRFMIWEWLAVLTANKGECMYCGDRSQTMDHVIPFADGGADELTNLVPVCHDCNRRKTDKTPPVWFIGMDQTVRWAGNGTPQGRSGRGDGIMSLREMYLSVHEEVLGLLDDLDTVAAEIADPKRREWFKDRYRLYGYPSASYGVARARRQAEQRISEERGYPSVDEELARRMKQRGLSPAD
;
A
#
# COMPACT_ATOMS: atom_id res chain seq x y z
N MET A 1 -14.20 -23.84 -1.52
CA MET A 1 -12.97 -23.19 -1.01
C MET A 1 -12.78 -21.86 -1.73
N ARG A 2 -12.53 -20.75 -1.01
CA ARG A 2 -12.20 -19.45 -1.64
C ARG A 2 -10.81 -19.55 -2.30
N ARG A 3 -10.69 -19.10 -3.55
CA ARG A 3 -9.43 -19.08 -4.30
C ARG A 3 -9.00 -17.64 -4.51
N ARG A 4 -7.72 -17.33 -4.29
CA ARG A 4 -7.15 -16.04 -4.66
C ARG A 4 -7.15 -15.88 -6.18
N ARG A 5 -7.58 -14.71 -6.66
CA ARG A 5 -7.52 -14.34 -8.06
C ARG A 5 -6.11 -13.95 -8.47
N ARG A 6 -5.91 -13.84 -9.77
CA ARG A 6 -4.72 -13.22 -10.34
C ARG A 6 -5.00 -11.73 -10.56
N PHE A 7 -3.98 -10.91 -10.35
CA PHE A 7 -4.01 -9.49 -10.64
C PHE A 7 -3.32 -9.20 -11.97
N MET A 8 -3.93 -8.37 -12.80
CA MET A 8 -3.34 -7.86 -14.03
C MET A 8 -2.20 -6.89 -13.71
N ILE A 9 -1.32 -6.65 -14.68
CA ILE A 9 -0.21 -5.71 -14.55
C ILE A 9 -0.71 -4.34 -14.08
N TRP A 10 -1.77 -3.80 -14.68
CA TRP A 10 -2.28 -2.49 -14.28
C TRP A 10 -2.70 -2.41 -12.80
N GLU A 11 -3.23 -3.51 -12.24
CA GLU A 11 -3.65 -3.61 -10.84
C GLU A 11 -2.43 -3.62 -9.91
N TRP A 12 -1.41 -4.41 -10.26
CA TRP A 12 -0.13 -4.40 -9.56
C TRP A 12 0.49 -3.02 -9.52
N LEU A 13 0.48 -2.31 -10.65
CA LEU A 13 1.08 -0.99 -10.76
C LEU A 13 0.28 0.06 -9.97
N ALA A 14 -1.05 -0.01 -10.04
CA ALA A 14 -1.93 0.88 -9.30
C ALA A 14 -1.70 0.78 -7.79
N VAL A 15 -1.43 -0.41 -7.25
CA VAL A 15 -1.10 -0.57 -5.82
C VAL A 15 0.36 -0.21 -5.54
N LEU A 16 1.32 -0.79 -6.27
CA LEU A 16 2.75 -0.67 -5.95
C LEU A 16 3.31 0.75 -6.04
N THR A 17 2.70 1.61 -6.84
CA THR A 17 3.11 3.02 -6.97
C THR A 17 2.30 3.95 -6.07
N ALA A 18 1.38 3.42 -5.26
CA ALA A 18 0.66 4.21 -4.25
C ALA A 18 1.58 4.48 -3.07
N ASN A 19 1.21 5.39 -2.18
CA ASN A 19 2.05 5.81 -1.06
C ASN A 19 3.46 6.20 -1.54
N LYS A 20 3.55 6.98 -2.63
CA LYS A 20 4.83 7.37 -3.26
C LYS A 20 5.73 6.20 -3.72
N GLY A 21 5.16 5.00 -3.84
CA GLY A 21 5.92 3.78 -4.16
C GLY A 21 6.64 3.16 -2.96
N GLU A 22 6.31 3.63 -1.75
CA GLU A 22 6.88 3.19 -0.48
C GLU A 22 5.98 2.16 0.20
N CYS A 23 6.58 1.36 1.06
CA CYS A 23 5.95 0.34 1.85
C CYS A 23 5.07 1.03 2.89
N MET A 24 3.81 0.64 2.91
CA MET A 24 2.79 1.08 3.87
C MET A 24 3.22 0.92 5.34
N TYR A 25 4.15 0.01 5.63
CA TYR A 25 4.50 -0.34 7.01
C TYR A 25 5.87 0.18 7.46
N CYS A 26 6.85 0.34 6.56
CA CYS A 26 8.21 0.73 6.93
C CYS A 26 8.79 1.89 6.12
N GLY A 27 8.09 2.40 5.11
CA GLY A 27 8.58 3.47 4.24
C GLY A 27 9.64 3.04 3.21
N ASP A 28 10.21 1.83 3.30
CA ASP A 28 11.11 1.32 2.26
C ASP A 28 10.40 1.14 0.92
N ARG A 29 11.12 0.95 -0.18
CA ARG A 29 10.50 0.69 -1.48
C ARG A 29 9.54 -0.51 -1.42
N SER A 30 8.29 -0.32 -1.84
CA SER A 30 7.34 -1.42 -1.97
C SER A 30 7.79 -2.41 -3.04
N GLN A 31 7.41 -3.68 -2.93
CA GLN A 31 7.84 -4.75 -3.85
C GLN A 31 6.70 -5.74 -4.13
N THR A 32 5.75 -5.86 -3.21
CA THR A 32 4.57 -6.70 -3.33
C THR A 32 3.31 -5.97 -2.84
N MET A 33 2.14 -6.57 -3.05
CA MET A 33 0.89 -6.15 -2.44
C MET A 33 0.60 -7.02 -1.22
N ASP A 34 -0.01 -6.44 -0.20
CA ASP A 34 -0.51 -7.15 0.98
C ASP A 34 -2.01 -6.91 1.16
N HIS A 35 -2.70 -7.94 1.64
CA HIS A 35 -4.10 -7.83 2.02
C HIS A 35 -4.20 -7.20 3.42
N VAL A 36 -4.84 -6.03 3.53
CA VAL A 36 -5.03 -5.34 4.82
C VAL A 36 -5.79 -6.25 5.77
N ILE A 37 -6.97 -6.70 5.36
CA ILE A 37 -7.66 -7.81 6.01
C ILE A 37 -7.19 -9.11 5.35
N PRO A 38 -6.56 -10.03 6.10
CA PRO A 38 -6.05 -11.29 5.55
C PRO A 38 -7.13 -12.06 4.80
N PHE A 39 -6.78 -12.64 3.65
CA PHE A 39 -7.71 -13.46 2.88
C PHE A 39 -8.25 -14.66 3.68
N ALA A 40 -7.42 -15.24 4.56
CA ALA A 40 -7.79 -16.33 5.45
C ALA A 40 -8.90 -15.93 6.44
N ASP A 41 -8.93 -14.66 6.84
CA ASP A 41 -9.89 -14.09 7.80
C ASP A 41 -11.12 -13.49 7.11
N GLY A 42 -11.34 -13.78 5.83
CA GLY A 42 -12.50 -13.28 5.10
C GLY A 42 -12.24 -12.03 4.25
N GLY A 43 -11.04 -11.43 4.32
CA GLY A 43 -10.72 -10.21 3.58
C GLY A 43 -10.90 -10.36 2.06
N ALA A 44 -11.41 -9.31 1.41
CA ALA A 44 -11.68 -9.30 -0.03
C ALA A 44 -10.39 -9.41 -0.86
N ASP A 45 -10.45 -10.06 -2.01
CA ASP A 45 -9.32 -10.16 -2.93
C ASP A 45 -9.40 -9.06 -4.02
N GLU A 46 -9.53 -7.82 -3.55
CA GLU A 46 -9.85 -6.65 -4.34
C GLU A 46 -8.88 -5.51 -4.05
N LEU A 47 -8.72 -4.58 -4.99
CA LEU A 47 -7.80 -3.44 -4.85
C LEU A 47 -8.06 -2.61 -3.59
N THR A 48 -9.30 -2.53 -3.13
CA THR A 48 -9.72 -1.80 -1.92
C THR A 48 -9.23 -2.45 -0.62
N ASN A 49 -8.76 -3.69 -0.67
CA ASN A 49 -8.16 -4.39 0.46
C ASN A 49 -6.64 -4.61 0.28
N LEU A 50 -6.01 -3.91 -0.67
CA LEU A 50 -4.59 -4.07 -0.98
C LEU A 50 -3.80 -2.79 -0.73
N VAL A 51 -2.59 -2.96 -0.20
CA VAL A 51 -1.64 -1.86 0.03
C VAL A 51 -0.24 -2.22 -0.49
N PRO A 52 0.58 -1.22 -0.90
CA PRO A 52 1.96 -1.44 -1.32
C PRO A 52 2.84 -1.79 -0.12
N VAL A 53 3.59 -2.90 -0.19
CA VAL A 53 4.50 -3.29 0.90
C VAL A 53 5.82 -3.88 0.37
N CYS A 54 6.89 -3.83 1.16
CA CYS A 54 8.11 -4.58 0.87
C CYS A 54 7.92 -6.07 1.19
N HIS A 55 8.82 -6.93 0.67
CA HIS A 55 8.73 -8.37 0.92
C HIS A 55 8.90 -8.74 2.40
N ASP A 56 9.73 -7.99 3.14
CA ASP A 56 10.05 -8.30 4.53
C ASP A 56 8.88 -8.00 5.46
N CYS A 57 8.24 -6.83 5.33
CA CYS A 57 7.06 -6.52 6.10
C CYS A 57 5.89 -7.45 5.75
N ASN A 58 5.68 -7.76 4.46
CA ASN A 58 4.66 -8.74 4.06
C ASN A 58 4.86 -10.11 4.73
N ARG A 59 6.12 -10.58 4.75
CA ARG A 59 6.49 -11.86 5.37
C ARG A 59 6.34 -11.84 6.89
N ARG A 60 6.60 -10.70 7.54
CA ARG A 60 6.47 -10.54 9.00
C ARG A 60 5.01 -10.39 9.45
N LYS A 61 4.19 -9.65 8.70
CA LYS A 61 2.76 -9.49 8.98
C LYS A 61 1.99 -10.80 8.84
N THR A 62 2.38 -11.65 7.88
CA THR A 62 1.78 -12.97 7.67
C THR A 62 0.26 -12.89 7.46
N ASP A 63 -0.50 -13.56 8.32
CA ASP A 63 -1.95 -13.67 8.34
C ASP A 63 -2.60 -12.76 9.39
N LYS A 64 -1.88 -11.74 9.88
CA LYS A 64 -2.41 -10.79 10.87
C LYS A 64 -2.95 -9.55 10.17
N THR A 65 -3.93 -8.90 10.78
CA THR A 65 -4.29 -7.52 10.43
C THR A 65 -3.17 -6.57 10.88
N PRO A 66 -3.04 -5.37 10.26
CA PRO A 66 -2.01 -4.40 10.65
C PRO A 66 -2.04 -4.06 12.15
N PRO A 67 -3.20 -3.82 12.80
CA PRO A 67 -3.23 -3.55 14.25
C PRO A 67 -2.66 -4.69 15.09
N VAL A 68 -3.06 -5.94 14.80
CA VAL A 68 -2.58 -7.12 15.55
C VAL A 68 -1.08 -7.31 15.35
N TRP A 69 -0.60 -7.14 14.13
CA TRP A 69 0.82 -7.27 13.82
C TRP A 69 1.67 -6.17 14.48
N PHE A 70 1.23 -4.91 14.40
CA PHE A 70 1.96 -3.77 14.95
C PHE A 70 2.08 -3.86 16.47
N ILE A 71 0.98 -4.18 17.16
CA ILE A 71 0.98 -4.41 18.61
C ILE A 71 1.91 -5.57 18.99
N GLY A 72 1.87 -6.67 18.23
CA GLY A 72 2.74 -7.83 18.48
C GLY A 72 4.22 -7.52 18.29
N MET A 73 4.58 -6.76 17.24
CA MET A 73 5.96 -6.30 17.04
C MET A 73 6.42 -5.42 18.20
N ASP A 74 5.60 -4.47 18.61
CA ASP A 74 5.99 -3.54 19.65
C ASP A 74 6.12 -4.22 21.02
N GLN A 75 5.23 -5.17 21.33
CA GLN A 75 5.38 -6.03 22.49
C GLN A 75 6.71 -6.76 22.50
N THR A 76 7.25 -7.19 21.35
CA THR A 76 8.57 -7.84 21.33
C THR A 76 9.75 -6.89 21.50
N VAL A 77 9.57 -5.59 21.21
CA VAL A 77 10.64 -4.58 21.22
C VAL A 77 10.64 -3.76 22.50
N ARG A 78 9.47 -3.24 22.90
CA ARG A 78 9.28 -2.39 24.08
C ARG A 78 8.97 -3.20 25.35
N TRP A 79 8.50 -4.44 25.24
CA TRP A 79 8.20 -5.32 26.37
C TRP A 79 9.03 -6.62 26.35
N ALA A 80 10.19 -6.64 27.01
CA ALA A 80 11.11 -7.79 26.96
C ALA A 80 10.62 -9.07 27.71
N GLY A 81 9.36 -9.11 28.17
CA GLY A 81 8.72 -10.31 28.70
C GLY A 81 9.16 -10.77 30.10
N ASN A 82 10.15 -10.13 30.72
CA ASN A 82 10.56 -10.37 32.11
C ASN A 82 10.00 -9.36 33.12
N GLY A 83 8.94 -8.64 32.76
CA GLY A 83 8.17 -7.74 33.64
C GLY A 83 6.82 -8.29 34.10
N THR A 84 6.24 -7.65 35.12
CA THR A 84 4.85 -7.89 35.54
C THR A 84 3.89 -6.99 34.77
N PRO A 85 2.57 -7.27 34.73
CA PRO A 85 1.60 -6.34 34.15
C PRO A 85 1.64 -4.92 34.74
N GLN A 86 2.24 -4.74 35.93
CA GLN A 86 2.47 -3.48 36.62
C GLN A 86 3.90 -2.90 36.43
N GLY A 87 4.77 -3.53 35.62
CA GLY A 87 6.19 -3.18 35.31
C GLY A 87 7.18 -4.32 35.67
N ARG A 88 8.40 -4.54 35.14
CA ARG A 88 9.30 -3.96 34.10
C ARG A 88 10.06 -5.11 33.39
N SER A 89 10.38 -4.95 32.09
CA SER A 89 11.69 -5.36 31.51
C SER A 89 12.01 -4.63 30.19
N GLY A 90 12.81 -3.54 30.12
CA GLY A 90 14.29 -3.41 29.98
C GLY A 90 14.70 -3.30 28.47
N ARG A 91 15.45 -2.34 27.88
CA ARG A 91 16.37 -1.23 28.28
C ARG A 91 15.79 0.16 27.87
N GLY A 92 16.01 1.21 28.67
CA GLY A 92 15.68 2.61 28.32
C GLY A 92 14.52 3.20 29.15
N ASP A 93 14.85 4.19 29.95
CA ASP A 93 14.09 5.26 30.63
C ASP A 93 12.54 5.15 30.75
N GLY A 94 12.04 4.14 31.46
CA GLY A 94 10.67 4.16 31.96
C GLY A 94 10.22 2.84 32.59
N ILE A 95 9.58 2.90 33.75
CA ILE A 95 8.76 1.79 34.26
C ILE A 95 7.35 2.07 33.73
N MET A 96 6.93 1.35 32.69
CA MET A 96 5.55 1.39 32.22
C MET A 96 4.87 0.04 32.51
N SER A 97 3.62 0.11 32.93
CA SER A 97 2.71 -1.05 33.01
C SER A 97 2.35 -1.56 31.61
N LEU A 98 1.84 -2.78 31.53
CA LEU A 98 1.35 -3.35 30.26
C LEU A 98 0.24 -2.47 29.65
N ARG A 99 -0.59 -1.85 30.51
CA ARG A 99 -1.64 -0.92 30.09
C ARG A 99 -1.06 0.35 29.48
N GLU A 100 -0.08 0.97 30.12
CA GLU A 100 0.57 2.17 29.61
C GLU A 100 1.28 1.89 28.28
N MET A 101 1.90 0.72 28.14
CA MET A 101 2.52 0.28 26.87
C MET A 101 1.48 0.12 25.78
N TYR A 102 0.38 -0.58 26.06
CA TYR A 102 -0.69 -0.74 25.08
C TYR A 102 -1.25 0.62 24.65
N LEU A 103 -1.45 1.55 25.58
CA LEU A 103 -1.96 2.89 25.27
C LEU A 103 -0.98 3.71 24.42
N SER A 104 0.33 3.63 24.67
CA SER A 104 1.31 4.33 23.82
C SER A 104 1.34 3.77 22.40
N VAL A 105 1.20 2.45 22.24
CA VAL A 105 1.13 1.80 20.92
C VAL A 105 -0.21 2.09 20.25
N HIS A 106 -1.28 2.25 21.02
CA HIS A 106 -2.63 2.47 20.49
C HIS A 106 -2.68 3.73 19.61
N GLU A 107 -2.05 4.83 20.02
CA GLU A 107 -1.98 6.05 19.21
C GLU A 107 -1.22 5.84 17.89
N GLU A 108 -0.11 5.10 17.92
CA GLU A 108 0.64 4.73 16.70
C GLU A 108 -0.19 3.83 15.77
N VAL A 109 -0.97 2.91 16.33
CA VAL A 109 -1.90 2.05 15.58
C VAL A 109 -3.03 2.86 14.94
N LEU A 110 -3.55 3.87 15.62
CA LEU A 110 -4.55 4.77 15.03
C LEU A 110 -3.96 5.55 13.85
N GLY A 111 -2.76 6.10 13.99
CA GLY A 111 -2.06 6.75 12.88
C GLY A 111 -1.82 5.81 11.69
N LEU A 112 -1.44 4.56 11.94
CA LEU A 112 -1.33 3.53 10.91
C LEU A 112 -2.67 3.28 10.18
N LEU A 113 -3.79 3.28 10.90
CA LEU A 113 -5.12 3.11 10.29
C LEU A 113 -5.51 4.32 9.42
N ASP A 114 -5.20 5.54 9.87
CA ASP A 114 -5.44 6.76 9.08
C ASP A 114 -4.59 6.77 7.79
N ASP A 115 -3.34 6.32 7.89
CA ASP A 115 -2.47 6.16 6.71
C ASP A 115 -3.03 5.07 5.77
N LEU A 116 -3.57 3.97 6.31
CA LEU A 116 -4.17 2.90 5.51
C LEU A 116 -5.37 3.40 4.72
N ASP A 117 -6.23 4.18 5.37
CA ASP A 117 -7.39 4.80 4.72
C ASP A 117 -6.96 5.79 3.63
N THR A 118 -5.90 6.58 3.89
CA THR A 118 -5.33 7.51 2.90
C THR A 118 -4.82 6.76 1.66
N VAL A 119 -4.05 5.69 1.86
CA VAL A 119 -3.51 4.88 0.76
C VAL A 119 -4.61 4.11 0.03
N ALA A 120 -5.61 3.60 0.76
CA ALA A 120 -6.76 2.94 0.17
C ALA A 120 -7.57 3.91 -0.70
N ALA A 121 -7.77 5.16 -0.24
CA ALA A 121 -8.41 6.22 -1.01
C ALA A 121 -7.61 6.57 -2.27
N GLU A 122 -6.28 6.69 -2.19
CA GLU A 122 -5.41 6.89 -3.35
C GLU A 122 -5.57 5.76 -4.38
N ILE A 123 -5.52 4.49 -3.94
CA ILE A 123 -5.69 3.32 -4.82
C ILE A 123 -7.12 3.26 -5.39
N ALA A 124 -8.10 3.78 -4.66
CA ALA A 124 -9.50 3.85 -5.08
C ALA A 124 -9.79 4.95 -6.11
N ASP A 125 -8.94 5.97 -6.19
CA ASP A 125 -9.12 7.12 -7.07
C ASP A 125 -9.42 6.69 -8.53
N PRO A 126 -10.57 7.12 -9.11
CA PRO A 126 -10.94 6.79 -10.47
C PRO A 126 -9.90 7.24 -11.51
N LYS A 127 -9.35 8.46 -11.39
CA LYS A 127 -8.33 8.98 -12.32
C LYS A 127 -7.11 8.08 -12.30
N ARG A 128 -6.65 7.68 -11.11
CA ARG A 128 -5.54 6.73 -10.97
C ARG A 128 -5.84 5.40 -11.65
N ARG A 129 -6.99 4.79 -11.34
CA ARG A 129 -7.37 3.47 -11.87
C ARG A 129 -7.53 3.51 -13.39
N GLU A 130 -8.14 4.54 -13.93
CA GLU A 130 -8.32 4.73 -15.37
C GLU A 130 -6.98 4.94 -16.07
N TRP A 131 -6.09 5.76 -15.51
CA TRP A 131 -4.76 5.98 -16.06
C TRP A 131 -3.98 4.66 -16.20
N PHE A 132 -3.96 3.83 -15.16
CA PHE A 132 -3.32 2.51 -15.24
C PHE A 132 -4.03 1.56 -16.20
N LYS A 133 -5.37 1.53 -16.19
CA LYS A 133 -6.13 0.66 -17.11
C LYS A 133 -5.86 1.03 -18.56
N ASP A 134 -5.96 2.30 -18.92
CA ASP A 134 -5.74 2.81 -20.27
C ASP A 134 -4.35 2.38 -20.80
N ARG A 135 -3.32 2.58 -19.98
CA ARG A 135 -1.92 2.32 -20.40
C ARG A 135 -1.51 0.86 -20.32
N TYR A 136 -2.06 0.09 -19.37
CA TYR A 136 -1.51 -1.23 -19.01
C TYR A 136 -2.48 -2.41 -19.13
N ARG A 137 -3.76 -2.20 -19.43
CA ARG A 137 -4.75 -3.30 -19.51
C ARG A 137 -4.38 -4.37 -20.53
N LEU A 138 -3.85 -3.99 -21.69
CA LEU A 138 -3.49 -4.93 -22.77
C LEU A 138 -2.28 -5.81 -22.44
N TYR A 139 -1.46 -5.44 -21.45
CA TYR A 139 -0.37 -6.30 -20.97
C TYR A 139 -0.87 -7.53 -20.19
N GLY A 140 -2.16 -7.54 -19.80
CA GLY A 140 -2.78 -8.68 -19.15
C GLY A 140 -2.14 -9.02 -17.81
N TYR A 141 -1.86 -10.30 -17.58
CA TYR A 141 -1.29 -10.81 -16.33
C TYR A 141 0.24 -10.88 -16.39
N PRO A 142 0.95 -10.72 -15.25
CA PRO A 142 2.38 -10.93 -15.19
C PRO A 142 2.80 -12.29 -15.78
N SER A 143 3.84 -12.26 -16.59
CA SER A 143 4.40 -13.43 -17.28
C SER A 143 5.93 -13.45 -17.16
N ALA A 144 6.56 -14.53 -17.62
CA ALA A 144 8.02 -14.62 -17.69
C ALA A 144 8.63 -13.57 -18.64
N SER A 145 7.93 -13.21 -19.72
CA SER A 145 8.40 -12.22 -20.71
C SER A 145 8.14 -10.77 -20.29
N TYR A 146 7.11 -10.54 -19.46
CA TYR A 146 6.75 -9.22 -18.96
C TYR A 146 6.26 -9.30 -17.50
N GLY A 147 7.20 -9.12 -16.58
CA GLY A 147 6.96 -9.13 -15.15
C GLY A 147 6.68 -7.75 -14.55
N VAL A 148 6.13 -7.76 -13.34
CA VAL A 148 5.75 -6.56 -12.58
C VAL A 148 6.92 -5.58 -12.39
N ALA A 149 8.13 -6.06 -12.11
CA ALA A 149 9.29 -5.20 -11.89
C ALA A 149 9.66 -4.37 -13.13
N ARG A 150 9.55 -4.95 -14.34
CA ARG A 150 9.80 -4.23 -15.60
C ARG A 150 8.68 -3.22 -15.84
N ALA A 151 7.44 -3.63 -15.67
CA ALA A 151 6.27 -2.76 -15.85
C ALA A 151 6.31 -1.55 -14.90
N ARG A 152 6.74 -1.76 -13.66
CA ARG A 152 6.84 -0.71 -12.64
C ARG A 152 7.84 0.37 -12.99
N ARG A 153 9.04 0.01 -13.46
CA ARG A 153 10.03 1.02 -13.91
C ARG A 153 9.46 1.91 -15.01
N GLN A 154 8.72 1.32 -15.96
CA GLN A 154 8.08 2.08 -17.04
C GLN A 154 6.96 2.98 -16.50
N ALA A 155 6.18 2.50 -15.54
CA ALA A 155 5.11 3.28 -14.93
C ALA A 155 5.63 4.47 -14.14
N GLU A 156 6.64 4.27 -13.28
CA GLU A 156 7.25 5.34 -12.49
C GLU A 156 7.82 6.46 -13.38
N GLN A 157 8.48 6.09 -14.49
CA GLN A 157 8.95 7.05 -15.48
C GLN A 157 7.79 7.87 -16.07
N ARG A 158 6.70 7.22 -16.49
CA ARG A 158 5.54 7.89 -17.07
C ARG A 158 4.81 8.79 -16.08
N ILE A 159 4.62 8.34 -14.84
CA ILE A 159 3.99 9.13 -13.77
C ILE A 159 4.76 10.44 -13.58
N SER A 160 6.10 10.36 -13.59
CA SER A 160 6.97 11.55 -13.52
C SER A 160 6.80 12.46 -14.74
N GLU A 161 6.89 11.91 -15.96
CA GLU A 161 6.77 12.67 -17.21
C GLU A 161 5.41 13.37 -17.37
N GLU A 162 4.33 12.68 -16.98
CA GLU A 162 2.94 13.16 -17.12
C GLU A 162 2.47 14.01 -15.93
N ARG A 163 3.30 14.11 -14.89
CA ARG A 163 3.07 14.81 -13.62
C ARG A 163 1.83 14.28 -12.87
N GLY A 164 1.76 12.96 -12.72
CA GLY A 164 0.70 12.27 -11.99
C GLY A 164 -0.25 11.49 -12.91
N TYR A 165 -1.55 11.51 -12.58
CA TYR A 165 -2.59 10.70 -13.23
C TYR A 165 -3.63 11.57 -13.93
N PRO A 166 -3.28 12.23 -15.04
CA PRO A 166 -4.26 13.05 -15.76
C PRO A 166 -5.43 12.22 -16.29
N SER A 167 -6.62 12.80 -16.31
CA SER A 167 -7.77 12.20 -17.00
C SER A 167 -7.60 12.23 -18.52
N VAL A 168 -8.38 11.42 -19.23
CA VAL A 168 -8.40 11.43 -20.72
C VAL A 168 -8.74 12.82 -21.25
N ASP A 169 -9.69 13.52 -20.61
CA ASP A 169 -10.08 14.88 -21.00
C ASP A 169 -8.95 15.89 -20.75
N GLU A 170 -8.26 15.79 -19.62
CA GLU A 170 -7.09 16.63 -19.30
C GLU A 170 -5.96 16.39 -20.31
N GLU A 171 -5.76 15.15 -20.75
CA GLU A 171 -4.76 14.78 -21.75
C GLU A 171 -5.16 15.26 -23.15
N LEU A 172 -6.41 15.07 -23.55
CA LEU A 172 -6.97 15.59 -24.80
C LEU A 172 -6.85 17.11 -24.84
N ALA A 173 -7.23 17.81 -23.77
CA ALA A 173 -7.08 19.26 -23.64
C ALA A 173 -5.62 19.71 -23.78
N ARG A 174 -4.66 19.01 -23.16
CA ARG A 174 -3.22 19.29 -23.33
C ARG A 174 -2.80 19.14 -24.79
N ARG A 175 -3.22 18.06 -25.47
CA ARG A 175 -2.89 17.79 -26.88
C ARG A 175 -3.51 18.80 -27.83
N MET A 176 -4.77 19.19 -27.63
CA MET A 176 -5.45 20.23 -28.41
C MET A 176 -4.73 21.58 -28.26
N LYS A 177 -4.39 21.97 -27.02
CA LYS A 177 -3.63 23.18 -26.73
C LYS A 177 -2.25 23.19 -27.41
N GLN A 178 -1.53 22.08 -27.39
CA GLN A 178 -0.23 21.95 -28.07
C GLN A 178 -0.33 22.08 -29.60
N ARG A 179 -1.48 21.73 -30.18
CA ARG A 179 -1.76 21.83 -31.62
C ARG A 179 -2.41 23.15 -32.04
N GLY A 180 -2.61 24.09 -31.11
CA GLY A 180 -3.29 25.36 -31.39
C GLY A 180 -4.78 25.22 -31.70
N LEU A 181 -5.41 24.11 -31.29
CA LEU A 181 -6.84 23.85 -31.49
C LEU A 181 -7.60 24.22 -30.20
N SER A 182 -8.73 24.93 -30.32
CA SER A 182 -9.67 25.07 -29.19
C SER A 182 -10.63 23.88 -29.14
N PRO A 183 -11.19 23.54 -27.97
CA PRO A 183 -12.40 22.73 -27.92
C PRO A 183 -13.46 23.37 -28.81
N ALA A 184 -14.16 22.58 -29.62
CA ALA A 184 -15.32 23.08 -30.37
C ALA A 184 -16.40 23.51 -29.36
N ASP A 185 -16.94 24.71 -29.53
CA ASP A 185 -18.07 25.25 -28.76
C ASP A 185 -19.31 24.34 -28.82
#